data_AF-A0A1F7Z2J4-F1
#
_entry.id   AF-A0A1F7Z2J4-F1
#
_cell.length_a   1.000
_cell.length_b   1.000
_cell.length_c   1.000
_cell.angle_alpha   90.00
_cell.angle_beta   90.00
_cell.angle_gamma   90.00
#
_symmetry.space_group_name_H-M   'P 1'
#
loop_
_entity.id
_entity.type
_entity.pdbx_description
1 polymer ?
#
loop_
_entity_poly.entity_id
_entity_poly.type
_entity_poly.pdbx_seq_one_letter_code
_entity_poly.pdbx_strand_id
1 'polypeptide(L)'
;MKIILAVILTAALLFLFSREPEEVHFHAGFQVYKDNQLQDYSGLEYMHLEPCNKEGLEEEPTPEHEQEERAHLHDNIGDVVHVHRGNVVWRDLFKNINVEIDPDTKAYINGREISDFLNHPIKAYDSLIVLEGETELSNKLETAVTKEHIIDAESASENCGS
;
A
#
# COMPACT_ATOMS: atom_id res chain seq x y z
N MET A 1 9.72 -31.00 40.60
CA MET A 1 9.09 -31.22 39.28
C MET A 1 7.95 -30.24 38.98
N LYS A 2 6.95 -30.07 39.87
CA LYS A 2 5.81 -29.14 39.65
C LYS A 2 6.19 -27.66 39.48
N ILE A 3 7.18 -27.18 40.22
CA ILE A 3 7.63 -25.76 40.18
C ILE A 3 8.35 -25.47 38.85
N ILE A 4 9.20 -26.38 38.39
CA ILE A 4 9.93 -26.24 37.12
C ILE A 4 8.95 -26.22 35.93
N LEU A 5 7.91 -27.06 35.98
CA LEU A 5 6.87 -27.08 34.95
C LEU A 5 6.08 -25.76 34.90
N ALA A 6 5.75 -25.18 36.06
CA ALA A 6 5.05 -23.90 36.13
C ALA A 6 5.89 -22.75 35.56
N VAL A 7 7.20 -22.71 35.86
CA VAL A 7 8.13 -21.69 35.33
C VAL A 7 8.28 -21.80 33.81
N ILE A 8 8.40 -23.01 33.28
CA ILE A 8 8.47 -23.23 31.82
C ILE A 8 7.16 -22.80 31.14
N LEU A 9 6.01 -23.10 31.74
CA LEU A 9 4.71 -22.72 31.19
C LEU A 9 4.53 -21.19 31.17
N THR A 10 4.92 -20.49 32.25
CA THR A 10 4.88 -19.02 32.31
C THR A 10 5.87 -18.38 31.34
N ALA A 11 7.08 -18.94 31.20
CA ALA A 11 8.07 -18.43 30.26
C ALA A 11 7.63 -18.65 28.80
N ALA A 12 7.04 -19.80 28.48
CA ALA A 12 6.48 -20.06 27.16
C ALA A 12 5.27 -19.15 26.87
N LEU A 13 4.42 -18.89 27.86
CA LEU A 13 3.29 -17.98 27.72
C LEU A 13 3.77 -16.54 27.50
N LEU A 14 4.73 -16.06 28.31
CA LEU A 14 5.36 -14.75 28.12
C LEU A 14 6.03 -14.64 26.75
N PHE A 15 6.74 -15.67 26.30
CA PHE A 15 7.38 -15.72 24.98
C PHE A 15 6.38 -15.68 23.82
N LEU A 16 5.21 -16.31 23.98
CA LEU A 16 4.13 -16.25 22.99
C LEU A 16 3.48 -14.85 22.93
N PHE A 17 3.44 -14.13 24.04
CA PHE A 17 2.91 -12.76 24.12
C PHE A 17 3.95 -11.67 23.82
N SER A 18 5.24 -11.99 23.79
CA SER A 18 6.32 -11.03 23.53
C SER A 18 6.83 -11.05 22.09
N ARG A 19 6.09 -11.66 21.15
CA ARG A 19 6.37 -11.46 19.72
C ARG A 19 5.88 -10.07 19.34
N GLU A 20 6.80 -9.20 18.97
CA GLU A 20 6.43 -7.95 18.31
C GLU A 20 5.65 -8.30 17.04
N PRO A 21 4.54 -7.60 16.76
CA PRO A 21 3.80 -7.81 15.52
C PRO A 21 4.76 -7.58 14.35
N GLU A 22 4.79 -8.54 13.43
CA GLU A 22 5.52 -8.39 12.17
C GLU A 22 5.04 -7.12 11.49
N GLU A 23 5.98 -6.22 11.19
CA GLU A 23 5.67 -4.96 10.54
C GLU A 23 5.18 -5.26 9.12
N VAL A 24 3.96 -4.84 8.81
CA VAL A 24 3.43 -4.94 7.46
C VAL A 24 4.10 -3.84 6.66
N HIS A 25 4.96 -4.19 5.70
CA HIS A 25 5.52 -3.25 4.74
C HIS A 25 5.64 -3.96 3.40
N PHE A 26 4.92 -3.49 2.38
CA PHE A 26 5.06 -3.95 1.02
C PHE A 26 4.62 -2.88 0.00
N HIS A 27 4.96 -3.12 -1.26
CA HIS A 27 4.64 -2.23 -2.36
C HIS A 27 3.73 -2.88 -3.40
N ALA A 28 2.96 -2.08 -4.13
CA ALA A 28 2.16 -2.50 -5.26
C ALA A 28 2.12 -1.40 -6.34
N GLY A 29 1.91 -1.79 -7.59
CA GLY A 29 1.79 -0.87 -8.71
C GLY A 29 0.34 -0.47 -9.00
N PHE A 30 0.13 0.75 -9.49
CA PHE A 30 -1.17 1.19 -9.97
C PHE A 30 -1.06 2.21 -11.11
N GLN A 31 -2.08 2.24 -11.97
CA GLN A 31 -2.26 3.23 -13.02
C GLN A 31 -3.73 3.60 -13.13
N VAL A 32 -3.99 4.89 -13.31
CA VAL A 32 -5.34 5.40 -13.61
C VAL A 32 -5.30 6.02 -15.00
N TYR A 33 -6.21 5.58 -15.85
CA TYR A 33 -6.44 6.18 -17.15
C TYR A 33 -7.78 6.90 -17.13
N LYS A 34 -7.80 8.15 -17.58
CA LYS A 34 -9.00 8.95 -17.75
C LYS A 34 -9.08 9.46 -19.17
N ASP A 35 -10.17 9.14 -19.86
CA ASP A 35 -10.36 9.47 -21.28
C ASP A 35 -9.15 9.05 -22.14
N ASN A 36 -8.70 7.82 -21.94
CA ASN A 36 -7.51 7.19 -22.53
C ASN A 36 -6.14 7.77 -22.14
N GLN A 37 -6.05 8.81 -21.30
CA GLN A 37 -4.79 9.39 -20.87
C GLN A 37 -4.34 8.84 -19.50
N LEU A 38 -3.07 8.41 -19.41
CA LEU A 38 -2.46 8.03 -18.14
C LEU A 38 -2.37 9.26 -17.24
N GLN A 39 -2.91 9.16 -16.03
CA GLN A 39 -2.77 10.21 -15.03
C GLN A 39 -1.39 10.10 -14.37
N ASP A 40 -0.77 11.25 -14.13
CA ASP A 40 0.54 11.36 -13.49
C ASP A 40 0.36 11.78 -12.03
N TYR A 41 0.74 10.89 -11.10
CA TYR A 41 0.70 11.15 -9.67
C TYR A 41 2.11 11.33 -9.06
N SER A 42 3.13 11.64 -9.86
CA SER A 42 4.51 11.90 -9.37
C SER A 42 4.70 13.27 -8.72
N GLY A 43 3.69 14.15 -8.79
CA GLY A 43 3.68 15.47 -8.18
C GLY A 43 3.73 15.43 -6.64
N LEU A 44 4.36 16.44 -6.04
CA LEU A 44 4.52 16.54 -4.58
C LEU A 44 3.19 16.58 -3.83
N GLU A 45 2.12 17.06 -4.47
CA GLU A 45 0.77 17.09 -3.91
C GLU A 45 0.17 15.71 -3.60
N TYR A 46 0.75 14.63 -4.16
CA TYR A 46 0.33 13.25 -3.92
C TYR A 46 1.28 12.48 -2.98
N MET A 47 2.38 13.11 -2.56
CA MET A 47 3.44 12.45 -1.80
C MET A 47 3.22 12.60 -0.30
N HIS A 48 3.42 11.52 0.43
CA HIS A 48 3.64 11.55 1.87
C HIS A 48 5.10 11.93 2.13
N LEU A 49 5.31 12.99 2.93
CA LEU A 49 6.63 13.61 3.13
C LEU A 49 7.25 13.27 4.49
N GLU A 50 6.50 12.61 5.38
CA GLU A 50 7.02 12.23 6.68
C GLU A 50 7.91 10.97 6.55
N PRO A 51 9.05 10.93 7.26
CA PRO A 51 9.91 9.76 7.25
C PRO A 51 9.19 8.57 7.88
N CYS A 52 9.44 7.36 7.37
CA CYS A 52 8.74 6.14 7.78
C CYS A 52 9.20 5.59 9.15
N ASN A 53 10.07 6.30 9.88
CA ASN A 53 10.64 5.81 11.12
C ASN A 53 9.70 6.04 12.32
N LYS A 54 9.38 4.95 13.02
CA LYS A 54 8.63 4.95 14.30
C LYS A 54 9.35 5.68 15.44
N GLU A 55 10.64 5.98 15.30
CA GLU A 55 11.46 6.64 16.30
C GLU A 55 11.23 8.16 16.32
N GLY A 56 10.08 8.60 16.84
CA GLY A 56 9.84 10.04 17.02
C GLY A 56 8.46 10.45 17.46
N LEU A 57 7.46 9.58 17.37
CA LEU A 57 6.11 9.90 17.81
C LEU A 57 5.96 9.57 19.30
N GLU A 58 6.26 10.56 20.16
CA GLU A 58 5.96 10.51 21.60
C GLU A 58 4.44 10.58 21.89
N GLU A 59 3.61 10.70 20.85
CA GLU A 59 2.15 10.80 20.94
C GLU A 59 1.47 9.65 20.16
N GLU A 60 0.37 9.13 20.69
CA GLU A 60 -0.48 8.18 19.98
C GLU A 60 -0.91 8.78 18.62
N PRO A 61 -0.77 8.06 17.51
CA PRO A 61 -1.07 8.59 16.19
C PRO A 61 -2.54 8.99 16.08
N THR A 62 -2.80 10.12 15.43
CA THR A 62 -4.18 10.57 15.17
C THR A 62 -4.87 9.62 14.18
N PRO A 63 -6.21 9.56 14.16
CA PRO A 63 -6.93 8.78 13.14
C PRO A 63 -6.56 9.17 11.70
N GLU A 64 -6.21 10.43 11.47
CA GLU A 64 -5.74 10.93 10.18
C GLU A 64 -4.37 10.35 9.83
N HIS A 65 -3.41 10.40 10.74
CA HIS A 65 -2.08 9.80 10.53
C HIS A 65 -2.18 8.29 10.33
N GLU A 66 -3.01 7.59 11.12
CA GLU A 66 -3.27 6.17 10.92
C GLU A 66 -3.90 5.86 9.55
N GLN A 67 -4.67 6.78 8.96
CA GLN A 67 -5.20 6.63 7.62
C GLN A 67 -4.12 6.83 6.56
N GLU A 68 -3.28 7.85 6.69
CA GLU A 68 -2.17 8.15 5.77
C GLU A 68 -1.17 6.98 5.69
N GLU A 69 -0.90 6.36 6.84
CA GLU A 69 -0.06 5.18 6.99
C GLU A 69 -0.65 3.89 6.36
N ARG A 70 -1.92 3.87 5.97
CA ARG A 70 -2.52 2.70 5.31
C ARG A 70 -1.93 2.51 3.92
N ALA A 71 -1.90 3.56 3.10
CA ALA A 71 -1.42 3.49 1.72
C ALA A 71 -1.03 4.88 1.20
N HIS A 72 0.21 5.08 0.79
CA HIS A 72 0.65 6.39 0.28
C HIS A 72 1.73 6.25 -0.81
N LEU A 73 2.12 7.39 -1.39
CA LEU A 73 3.20 7.52 -2.36
C LEU A 73 4.35 8.31 -1.75
N HIS A 74 5.58 8.08 -2.20
CA HIS A 74 6.70 8.97 -1.94
C HIS A 74 7.74 8.90 -3.06
N ASP A 75 8.87 9.60 -2.88
CA ASP A 75 10.02 9.63 -3.81
C ASP A 75 9.71 10.07 -5.25
N ASN A 76 8.63 10.82 -5.44
CA ASN A 76 8.12 11.20 -6.76
C ASN A 76 7.77 10.00 -7.66
N ILE A 77 7.47 8.84 -7.06
CA ILE A 77 7.04 7.64 -7.77
C ILE A 77 5.50 7.60 -7.75
N GLY A 78 4.89 8.04 -8.85
CA GLY A 78 3.44 8.21 -8.96
C GLY A 78 2.65 6.94 -9.26
N ASP A 79 3.31 5.78 -9.36
CA ASP A 79 2.70 4.53 -9.81
C ASP A 79 3.01 3.33 -8.90
N VAL A 80 3.68 3.55 -7.77
CA VAL A 80 3.98 2.53 -6.75
C VAL A 80 3.46 3.00 -5.40
N VAL A 81 2.51 2.25 -4.84
CA VAL A 81 1.94 2.47 -3.51
C VAL A 81 2.71 1.72 -2.44
N HIS A 82 2.86 2.37 -1.29
CA HIS A 82 3.53 1.90 -0.10
C HIS A 82 2.49 1.60 0.97
N VAL A 83 2.56 0.42 1.60
CA VAL A 83 1.53 -0.05 2.55
C VAL A 83 2.18 -0.45 3.87
N HIS A 84 1.83 0.26 4.96
CA HIS A 84 2.39 0.01 6.30
C HIS A 84 1.42 -0.65 7.30
N ARG A 85 0.19 -0.99 6.85
CA ARG A 85 -0.87 -1.52 7.72
C ARG A 85 -1.53 -2.76 7.10
N GLY A 86 -2.11 -3.61 7.96
CA GLY A 86 -2.89 -4.77 7.51
C GLY A 86 -4.30 -4.40 7.05
N ASN A 87 -4.89 -5.22 6.17
CA ASN A 87 -6.25 -5.05 5.64
C ASN A 87 -6.48 -3.69 4.95
N VAL A 88 -5.47 -3.23 4.22
CA VAL A 88 -5.53 -2.02 3.40
C VAL A 88 -6.17 -2.33 2.06
N VAL A 89 -7.04 -1.44 1.58
CA VAL A 89 -7.75 -1.56 0.30
C VAL A 89 -7.40 -0.39 -0.61
N TRP A 90 -7.61 -0.51 -1.91
CA TRP A 90 -7.25 0.54 -2.87
C TRP A 90 -7.91 1.90 -2.61
N ARG A 91 -9.10 1.93 -1.99
CA ARG A 91 -9.75 3.19 -1.55
C ARG A 91 -8.89 4.00 -0.58
N ASP A 92 -8.09 3.33 0.26
CA ASP A 92 -7.20 4.00 1.22
C ASP A 92 -6.17 4.88 0.48
N LEU A 93 -5.55 4.33 -0.58
CA LEU A 93 -4.61 5.09 -1.42
C LEU A 93 -5.29 6.31 -2.02
N PHE A 94 -6.40 6.12 -2.74
CA PHE A 94 -7.09 7.21 -3.45
C PHE A 94 -7.59 8.30 -2.51
N LYS A 95 -8.02 7.93 -1.30
CA LYS A 95 -8.34 8.89 -0.24
C LYS A 95 -7.11 9.71 0.18
N ASN A 96 -5.97 9.06 0.38
CA ASN A 96 -4.75 9.69 0.87
C ASN A 96 -4.12 10.63 -0.18
N ILE A 97 -4.18 10.27 -1.46
CA ILE A 97 -3.73 11.14 -2.56
C ILE A 97 -4.82 12.12 -3.04
N ASN A 98 -5.96 12.18 -2.34
CA ASN A 98 -7.09 13.07 -2.64
C ASN A 98 -7.60 12.97 -4.09
N VAL A 99 -7.69 11.75 -4.61
CA VAL A 99 -8.23 11.44 -5.94
C VAL A 99 -9.56 10.74 -5.78
N GLU A 100 -10.62 11.33 -6.33
CA GLU A 100 -11.92 10.67 -6.43
C GLU A 100 -11.93 9.72 -7.62
N ILE A 101 -12.32 8.47 -7.38
CA ILE A 101 -12.46 7.44 -8.41
C ILE A 101 -13.90 6.96 -8.44
N ASP A 102 -14.49 6.88 -9.64
CA ASP A 102 -15.82 6.30 -9.82
C ASP A 102 -15.81 4.80 -9.44
N PRO A 103 -16.58 4.37 -8.43
CA PRO A 103 -16.63 2.97 -8.01
C PRO A 103 -17.13 2.01 -9.10
N ASP A 104 -17.89 2.52 -10.08
CA ASP A 104 -18.48 1.73 -11.17
C ASP A 104 -17.53 1.61 -12.38
N THR A 105 -16.34 2.22 -12.31
CA THR A 105 -15.34 2.15 -13.37
C THR A 105 -14.75 0.75 -13.52
N LYS A 106 -14.25 0.43 -14.72
CA LYS A 106 -13.58 -0.85 -14.96
C LYS A 106 -12.18 -0.83 -14.36
N ALA A 107 -11.85 -1.88 -13.63
CA ALA A 107 -10.53 -2.05 -13.04
C ALA A 107 -9.99 -3.47 -13.22
N TYR A 108 -8.67 -3.58 -13.35
CA TYR A 108 -7.96 -4.83 -13.56
C TYR A 108 -6.83 -4.93 -12.57
N ILE A 109 -6.72 -6.06 -11.88
CA ILE A 109 -5.57 -6.37 -11.03
C ILE A 109 -4.86 -7.58 -11.62
N ASN A 110 -3.59 -7.39 -11.95
CA ASN A 110 -2.75 -8.42 -12.58
C ASN A 110 -3.40 -8.98 -13.85
N GLY A 111 -3.98 -8.10 -14.67
CA GLY A 111 -4.64 -8.43 -15.93
C GLY A 111 -6.03 -9.06 -15.80
N ARG A 112 -6.57 -9.24 -14.58
CA ARG A 112 -7.92 -9.77 -14.37
C ARG A 112 -8.85 -8.66 -13.94
N GLU A 113 -10.01 -8.57 -14.59
CA GLU A 113 -11.06 -7.62 -14.21
C GLU A 113 -11.55 -7.94 -12.80
N ILE A 114 -11.70 -6.90 -11.97
CA ILE A 114 -12.16 -7.00 -10.58
C ILE A 114 -13.34 -6.04 -10.39
N SER A 115 -14.46 -6.57 -9.93
CA SER A 115 -15.58 -5.77 -9.41
C SER A 115 -15.28 -5.28 -8.00
N ASP A 116 -15.76 -4.08 -7.64
CA ASP A 116 -15.55 -3.46 -6.32
C ASP A 116 -14.06 -3.33 -5.94
N PHE A 117 -13.21 -2.99 -6.91
CA PHE A 117 -11.76 -2.91 -6.72
C PHE A 117 -11.34 -1.93 -5.61
N LEU A 118 -12.12 -0.86 -5.37
CA LEU A 118 -11.86 0.10 -4.29
C LEU A 118 -11.87 -0.56 -2.91
N ASN A 119 -12.68 -1.60 -2.70
CA ASN A 119 -12.71 -2.37 -1.45
C ASN A 119 -11.88 -3.66 -1.54
N HIS A 120 -11.16 -3.89 -2.64
CA HIS A 120 -10.30 -5.05 -2.78
C HIS A 120 -8.97 -4.82 -2.02
N PRO A 121 -8.50 -5.77 -1.19
CA PRO A 121 -7.23 -5.62 -0.49
C PRO A 121 -6.05 -5.49 -1.44
N ILE A 122 -5.12 -4.59 -1.12
CA ILE A 122 -3.84 -4.45 -1.82
C ILE A 122 -2.95 -5.62 -1.40
N LYS A 123 -2.27 -6.25 -2.36
CA LYS A 123 -1.24 -7.27 -2.10
C LYS A 123 0.09 -6.87 -2.69
N ALA A 124 1.16 -7.39 -2.10
CA ALA A 124 2.52 -7.19 -2.58
C ALA A 124 2.64 -7.54 -4.06
N TYR A 125 3.20 -6.60 -4.82
CA TYR A 125 3.43 -6.67 -6.26
C TYR A 125 2.17 -6.79 -7.13
N ASP A 126 0.99 -6.46 -6.59
CA ASP A 126 -0.19 -6.26 -7.44
C ASP A 126 0.07 -5.14 -8.45
N SER A 127 -0.57 -5.22 -9.62
CA SER A 127 -0.59 -4.17 -10.63
C SER A 127 -2.04 -3.84 -10.97
N LEU A 128 -2.53 -2.72 -10.42
CA LEU A 128 -3.88 -2.21 -10.65
C LEU A 128 -3.91 -1.30 -11.89
N ILE A 129 -4.90 -1.47 -12.75
CA ILE A 129 -5.26 -0.53 -13.81
C ILE A 129 -6.71 -0.12 -13.63
N VAL A 130 -6.97 1.19 -13.58
CA VAL A 130 -8.30 1.80 -13.50
C VAL A 130 -8.61 2.54 -14.81
N LEU A 131 -9.80 2.35 -15.38
CA LEU A 131 -10.20 2.90 -16.68
C LEU A 131 -11.41 3.84 -16.58
N GLU A 132 -11.20 5.09 -16.17
CA GLU A 132 -12.25 6.10 -16.05
C GLU A 132 -12.64 6.77 -17.38
N GLY A 133 -13.90 7.21 -17.47
CA GLY A 133 -14.41 7.92 -18.65
C GLY A 133 -14.45 7.05 -19.90
N GLU A 134 -14.26 7.66 -21.07
CA GLU A 134 -14.23 6.94 -22.36
C GLU A 134 -12.86 6.29 -22.58
N THR A 135 -12.55 5.26 -21.79
CA THR A 135 -11.26 4.57 -21.80
C THR A 135 -11.35 3.12 -22.26
N GLU A 136 -10.52 2.76 -23.24
CA GLU A 136 -10.43 1.41 -23.78
C GLU A 136 -9.29 0.63 -23.13
N LEU A 137 -9.49 -0.66 -22.83
CA LEU A 137 -8.46 -1.51 -22.23
C LEU A 137 -7.28 -1.77 -23.18
N SER A 138 -7.51 -1.71 -24.49
CA SER A 138 -6.59 -2.16 -25.53
C SER A 138 -5.17 -1.62 -25.31
N ASN A 139 -4.21 -2.53 -25.17
CA ASN A 139 -2.77 -2.30 -24.94
C ASN A 139 -2.38 -1.72 -23.57
N LYS A 140 -3.33 -1.34 -22.70
CA LYS A 140 -3.02 -0.81 -21.35
C LYS A 140 -2.52 -1.87 -20.38
N LEU A 141 -2.98 -3.12 -20.55
CA LEU A 141 -2.43 -4.24 -19.78
C LEU A 141 -0.95 -4.51 -20.06
N GLU A 142 -0.46 -4.13 -21.25
CA GLU A 142 0.95 -4.27 -21.62
C GLU A 142 1.83 -3.19 -20.98
N THR A 143 1.22 -2.06 -20.59
CA THR A 143 1.87 -0.95 -19.90
C THR A 143 1.69 -1.00 -18.39
N ALA A 144 1.05 -2.05 -17.87
CA ALA A 144 0.86 -2.26 -16.44
C ALA A 144 2.19 -2.18 -15.70
N VAL A 145 2.17 -1.57 -14.50
CA VAL A 145 3.35 -1.50 -13.64
C VAL A 145 3.89 -2.91 -13.41
N THR A 146 5.16 -3.13 -13.73
CA THR A 146 5.78 -4.45 -13.66
C THR A 146 6.29 -4.72 -12.26
N LYS A 147 6.39 -6.00 -11.90
CA LYS A 147 7.03 -6.41 -10.64
C LYS A 147 8.48 -5.91 -10.53
N GLU A 148 9.21 -5.87 -11.64
CA GLU A 148 10.59 -5.37 -11.69
C GLU A 148 10.66 -3.89 -11.32
N HIS A 149 9.79 -3.04 -11.90
CA HIS A 149 9.71 -1.63 -11.53
C HIS A 149 9.34 -1.43 -10.06
N ILE A 150 8.41 -2.24 -9.53
CA ILE A 150 8.05 -2.18 -8.11
C ILE A 150 9.29 -2.46 -7.26
N ILE A 151 10.05 -3.52 -7.54
CA ILE A 151 11.29 -3.88 -6.81
C ILE A 151 12.35 -2.76 -6.91
N ASP A 152 12.50 -2.17 -8.09
CA ASP A 152 13.43 -1.06 -8.29
C ASP A 152 13.03 0.17 -7.46
N ALA A 153 11.72 0.45 -7.37
CA ALA A 153 11.18 1.48 -6.48
C ALA A 153 11.44 1.15 -5.00
N GLU A 154 11.19 -0.10 -4.55
CA GLU A 154 11.48 -0.50 -3.16
C GLU A 154 12.95 -0.21 -2.82
N SER A 155 13.86 -0.57 -3.72
CA SER A 155 15.32 -0.41 -3.54
C SER A 155 15.75 1.06 -3.50
N ALA A 156 15.06 1.94 -4.22
CA ALA A 156 15.28 3.39 -4.14
C ALA A 156 14.77 3.98 -2.81
N SER A 157 13.66 3.44 -2.33
CA SER A 157 12.93 3.83 -1.12
C SER A 157 13.49 3.23 0.19
N GLU A 158 14.40 2.25 0.14
CA GLU A 158 15.07 1.65 1.32
C GLU A 158 15.80 2.68 2.22
N ASN A 159 15.98 3.92 1.76
CA ASN A 159 16.52 5.02 2.56
C ASN A 159 15.48 5.71 3.47
N CYS A 160 14.19 5.34 3.39
CA CYS A 160 13.12 5.99 4.14
C CYS A 160 12.91 5.43 5.56
N GLY A 161 13.68 4.40 5.96
CA GLY A 161 13.52 3.76 7.28
C GLY A 161 14.66 2.82 7.70
N SER A 162 15.93 3.16 7.40
CA SER A 162 17.09 2.49 8.01
C SER A 162 17.78 3.32 9.09
#